data_AF-A0A7S0YF57-F1
#
_entry.id   AF-A0A7S0YF57-F1
#
_cell.length_a   1.000
_cell.length_b   1.000
_cell.length_c   1.000
_cell.angle_alpha   90.00
_cell.angle_beta   90.00
_cell.angle_gamma   90.00
#
_symmetry.space_group_name_H-M   'P 1'
#
loop_
_entity.id
_entity.type
_entity.pdbx_description
1 polymer ?
#
loop_
_entity_poly.entity_id
_entity_poly.type
_entity_poly.pdbx_seq_one_letter_code
_entity_poly.pdbx_strand_id
1 'polypeptide(L)'
;EGEEEGEEEENEQSGNQAIINQVHGVLNAPMPQVRQLFERFACSDDPSGSCDARFNFFTRTLWPKLKESVLTGGLLIVIPSYFDFVRLRNWFLLTESESGLDGSDDVALLSEYNTKKSGQRERAHFAAGRRRVMLYTERAHFYYRYYIKGVKDVLFYAPPEHAHYYNEIVNLLGAAGTTASHATATTIFGKFDFLPLQRLVGVSRSKRLLMTKDTDTFVFF
;
A
#
# COMPACT_ATOMS: atom_id res chain seq x y z
N GLU A 1 4.97 78.01 -14.37
CA GLU A 1 3.55 78.08 -13.98
C GLU A 1 2.84 76.86 -14.58
N GLY A 2 2.10 76.11 -13.74
CA GLY A 2 1.41 74.85 -14.03
C GLY A 2 2.19 73.62 -13.51
N GLU A 3 2.15 73.28 -12.22
CA GLU A 3 1.13 72.46 -11.50
C GLU A 3 1.19 70.98 -11.94
N GLU A 4 1.86 70.08 -11.20
CA GLU A 4 1.34 69.27 -10.06
C GLU A 4 -0.01 68.60 -10.33
N GLU A 5 -0.01 67.27 -10.54
CA GLU A 5 -0.99 66.31 -10.00
C GLU A 5 -0.62 64.87 -10.44
N GLY A 6 -0.52 63.95 -9.48
CA GLY A 6 -0.47 62.49 -9.75
C GLY A 6 0.60 61.69 -9.03
N GLU A 7 0.74 61.83 -7.71
CA GLU A 7 1.20 60.73 -6.85
C GLU A 7 0.10 59.67 -6.72
N GLU A 8 0.51 58.47 -6.27
CA GLU A 8 -0.32 57.32 -5.85
C GLU A 8 -0.72 56.31 -6.94
N GLU A 9 0.15 55.31 -7.14
CA GLU A 9 -0.29 53.91 -7.16
C GLU A 9 0.82 53.02 -6.59
N GLU A 10 0.82 52.95 -5.25
CA GLU A 10 1.53 51.95 -4.48
C GLU A 10 1.01 50.54 -4.79
N ASN A 11 1.92 49.68 -5.20
CA ASN A 11 2.22 48.46 -4.44
C ASN A 11 1.07 47.49 -4.13
N GLU A 12 0.58 46.73 -5.12
CA GLU A 12 -0.21 45.53 -4.82
C GLU A 12 -0.10 44.41 -5.87
N GLN A 13 1.10 43.84 -6.03
CA GLN A 13 1.24 42.49 -6.63
C GLN A 13 2.23 41.63 -5.84
N SER A 14 2.05 41.58 -4.51
CA SER A 14 2.51 40.43 -3.73
C SER A 14 1.48 39.32 -3.86
N GLY A 15 1.50 38.63 -5.00
CA GLY A 15 0.67 37.47 -5.24
C GLY A 15 0.97 36.41 -4.18
N ASN A 16 -0.03 36.14 -3.33
CA ASN A 16 -0.07 35.02 -2.39
C ASN A 16 0.28 33.70 -3.11
N GLN A 17 1.56 33.35 -3.17
CA GLN A 17 1.98 31.98 -3.38
C GLN A 17 1.59 31.24 -2.12
N ALA A 18 0.39 30.65 -2.14
CA ALA A 18 0.04 29.61 -1.20
C ALA A 18 1.23 28.64 -1.19
N ILE A 19 1.90 28.51 -0.05
CA ILE A 19 2.95 27.52 0.16
C ILE A 19 2.26 26.16 0.09
N ILE A 20 2.01 25.68 -1.13
CA ILE A 20 1.66 24.30 -1.37
C ILE A 20 2.96 23.58 -1.09
N ASN A 21 3.12 23.11 0.16
CA ASN A 21 4.17 22.18 0.52
C ASN A 21 4.19 21.10 -0.57
N GLN A 22 5.21 21.12 -1.43
CA GLN A 22 5.35 20.13 -2.49
C GLN A 22 5.66 18.82 -1.79
N VAL A 23 4.62 18.02 -1.56
CA VAL A 23 4.79 16.65 -1.07
C VAL A 23 5.42 15.86 -2.21
N HIS A 24 6.74 15.71 -2.17
CA HIS A 24 7.49 14.81 -3.03
C HIS A 24 7.20 13.38 -2.57
N GLY A 25 6.64 12.56 -3.47
CA GLY A 25 6.35 11.16 -3.17
C GLY A 25 7.62 10.35 -2.91
N VAL A 26 7.50 9.28 -2.14
CA VAL A 26 8.61 8.38 -1.77
C VAL A 26 9.05 7.44 -2.90
N LEU A 27 8.26 7.31 -3.97
CA LEU A 27 8.58 6.43 -5.10
C LEU A 27 9.87 6.81 -5.84
N ASN A 28 10.38 8.03 -5.65
CA ASN A 28 11.62 8.48 -6.30
C ASN A 28 12.89 8.08 -5.50
N ALA A 29 12.74 7.44 -4.35
CA ALA A 29 13.88 6.94 -3.57
C ALA A 29 14.53 5.73 -4.26
N PRO A 30 15.84 5.48 -4.05
CA PRO A 30 16.50 4.30 -4.60
C PRO A 30 15.85 3.03 -4.03
N MET A 31 15.21 2.26 -4.91
CA MET A 31 14.56 0.99 -4.61
C MET A 31 15.09 -0.10 -5.56
N PRO A 32 14.98 -1.39 -5.19
CA PRO A 32 15.25 -2.48 -6.12
C PRO A 32 14.34 -2.34 -7.34
N GLN A 33 14.80 -2.79 -8.52
CA GLN A 33 13.98 -2.82 -9.74
C GLN A 33 12.81 -3.80 -9.55
N VAL A 34 11.71 -3.29 -9.03
CA VAL A 34 10.48 -4.03 -8.68
C VAL A 34 9.34 -3.40 -9.46
N ARG A 35 8.48 -4.24 -10.04
CA ARG A 35 7.27 -3.75 -10.71
C ARG A 35 6.29 -3.27 -9.65
N GLN A 36 6.03 -1.98 -9.61
CA GLN A 36 5.12 -1.37 -8.64
C GLN A 36 3.77 -1.13 -9.30
N LEU A 37 2.76 -1.89 -8.91
CA LEU A 37 1.40 -1.78 -9.43
C LEU A 37 0.51 -1.01 -8.47
N PHE A 38 -0.36 -0.16 -9.02
CA PHE A 38 -1.37 0.58 -8.30
C PHE A 38 -2.72 0.22 -8.91
N GLU A 39 -3.57 -0.43 -8.12
CA GLU A 39 -4.87 -0.95 -8.52
C GLU A 39 -5.97 -0.15 -7.85
N ARG A 40 -6.74 0.58 -8.65
CA ARG A 40 -7.85 1.39 -8.18
C ARG A 40 -9.10 0.55 -8.05
N PHE A 41 -9.80 0.66 -6.91
CA PHE A 41 -11.14 0.10 -6.77
C PHE A 41 -12.21 1.18 -6.90
N ALA A 42 -13.35 0.80 -7.49
CA ALA A 42 -14.52 1.66 -7.58
C ALA A 42 -15.26 1.69 -6.23
N CYS A 43 -15.72 2.88 -5.84
CA CYS A 43 -16.55 3.10 -4.66
C CYS A 43 -17.59 4.18 -4.98
N SER A 44 -18.76 4.11 -4.34
CA SER A 44 -19.75 5.19 -4.38
C SER A 44 -19.18 6.48 -3.75
N ASP A 45 -19.89 7.59 -3.96
CA ASP A 45 -19.55 8.87 -3.35
C ASP A 45 -19.79 8.90 -1.83
N ASP A 46 -20.49 7.90 -1.30
CA ASP A 46 -20.68 7.70 0.14
C ASP A 46 -19.44 7.03 0.76
N PRO A 47 -18.75 7.69 1.71
CA PRO A 47 -17.59 7.10 2.39
C PRO A 47 -17.92 5.83 3.18
N SER A 48 -19.17 5.65 3.63
CA SER A 48 -19.54 4.54 4.52
C SER A 48 -19.32 3.17 3.87
N GLY A 49 -19.52 3.07 2.56
CA GLY A 49 -19.34 1.84 1.78
C GLY A 49 -17.91 1.55 1.35
N SER A 50 -16.95 2.45 1.58
CA SER A 50 -15.58 2.33 1.05
C SER A 50 -14.85 1.08 1.55
N CYS A 51 -15.00 0.74 2.83
CA CYS A 51 -14.37 -0.44 3.42
C CYS A 51 -14.90 -1.75 2.78
N ASP A 52 -16.20 -1.81 2.51
CA ASP A 52 -16.83 -2.95 1.84
C ASP A 52 -16.47 -3.04 0.37
N ALA A 53 -16.42 -1.90 -0.32
CA ALA A 53 -15.98 -1.83 -1.71
C ALA A 53 -14.53 -2.35 -1.86
N ARG A 54 -13.61 -1.93 -0.98
CA ARG A 54 -12.23 -2.43 -0.96
C ARG A 54 -12.17 -3.92 -0.71
N PHE A 55 -12.89 -4.42 0.29
CA PHE A 55 -12.88 -5.84 0.62
C PHE A 55 -13.46 -6.70 -0.52
N ASN A 56 -14.55 -6.25 -1.14
CA ASN A 56 -15.15 -6.92 -2.29
C ASN A 56 -14.20 -6.90 -3.50
N PHE A 57 -13.53 -5.78 -3.75
CA PHE A 57 -12.52 -5.68 -4.80
C PHE A 57 -11.37 -6.65 -4.55
N PHE A 58 -10.83 -6.68 -3.32
CA PHE A 58 -9.77 -7.60 -2.94
C PHE A 58 -10.18 -9.06 -3.17
N THR A 59 -11.31 -9.50 -2.60
CA THR A 59 -11.72 -10.91 -2.65
C THR A 59 -12.17 -11.36 -4.04
N ARG A 60 -12.93 -10.53 -4.76
CA ARG A 60 -13.56 -10.92 -6.04
C ARG A 60 -12.74 -10.60 -7.27
N THR A 61 -11.87 -9.59 -7.20
CA THR A 61 -11.15 -9.08 -8.39
C THR A 61 -9.66 -9.29 -8.27
N LEU A 62 -9.05 -8.89 -7.16
CA LEU A 62 -7.59 -8.94 -7.03
C LEU A 62 -7.09 -10.32 -6.64
N TRP A 63 -7.70 -10.95 -5.63
CA TRP A 63 -7.27 -12.25 -5.12
C TRP A 63 -7.19 -13.32 -6.21
N PRO A 64 -8.18 -13.45 -7.13
CA PRO A 64 -8.08 -14.41 -8.23
C PRO A 64 -6.92 -14.14 -9.20
N LYS A 65 -6.41 -12.90 -9.29
CA LYS A 65 -5.24 -12.54 -10.10
C LYS A 65 -3.92 -12.89 -9.42
N LEU A 66 -3.92 -13.08 -8.09
CA LEU A 66 -2.72 -13.40 -7.29
C LEU A 66 -2.44 -14.90 -7.17
N LYS A 67 -3.18 -15.76 -7.89
CA LYS A 67 -3.04 -17.22 -7.81
C LYS A 67 -1.58 -17.69 -7.93
N GLU A 68 -0.80 -17.12 -8.83
CA GLU A 68 0.60 -17.51 -9.01
C GLU A 68 1.47 -17.14 -7.79
N SER A 69 1.34 -15.91 -7.28
CA SER A 69 2.02 -15.47 -6.06
C SER A 69 1.63 -16.31 -4.84
N VAL A 70 0.37 -16.75 -4.78
CA VAL A 70 -0.14 -17.61 -3.70
C VAL A 70 0.40 -19.04 -3.83
N LEU A 71 0.44 -19.61 -5.03
CA LEU A 71 0.97 -20.95 -5.29
C LEU A 71 2.48 -21.04 -5.03
N THR A 72 3.23 -20.05 -5.52
CA THR A 72 4.69 -19.97 -5.30
C THR A 72 5.06 -19.61 -3.86
N GLY A 73 4.13 -19.02 -3.11
CA GLY A 73 4.28 -18.62 -1.72
C GLY A 73 5.25 -17.45 -1.53
N GLY A 74 5.17 -16.83 -0.35
CA GLY A 74 5.97 -15.64 -0.03
C GLY A 74 5.23 -14.32 -0.29
N LEU A 75 3.89 -14.35 -0.33
CA LEU A 75 3.07 -13.15 -0.46
C LEU A 75 2.91 -12.47 0.90
N LEU A 76 3.40 -11.23 1.01
CA LEU A 76 3.22 -10.38 2.19
C LEU A 76 2.09 -9.37 1.95
N ILE A 77 1.02 -9.45 2.74
CA ILE A 77 -0.11 -8.52 2.68
C ILE A 77 0.01 -7.52 3.83
N VAL A 78 0.29 -6.26 3.49
CA VAL A 78 0.47 -5.17 4.45
C VAL A 78 -0.84 -4.42 4.62
N ILE A 79 -1.26 -4.26 5.87
CA ILE A 79 -2.58 -3.77 6.21
C ILE A 79 -2.45 -2.61 7.20
N PRO A 80 -2.80 -1.37 6.80
CA PRO A 80 -2.73 -0.21 7.69
C PRO A 80 -3.69 -0.31 8.88
N SER A 81 -4.94 -0.72 8.63
CA SER A 81 -6.01 -0.78 9.64
C SER A 81 -6.13 -2.15 10.31
N TYR A 82 -6.16 -2.18 11.64
CA TYR A 82 -6.38 -3.43 12.38
C TYR A 82 -7.76 -4.04 12.11
N PHE A 83 -8.78 -3.21 11.84
CA PHE A 83 -10.12 -3.72 11.50
C PHE A 83 -10.12 -4.49 10.17
N ASP A 84 -9.41 -3.97 9.17
CA ASP A 84 -9.21 -4.68 7.90
C ASP A 84 -8.40 -5.96 8.09
N PHE A 85 -7.41 -5.95 8.99
CA PHE A 85 -6.64 -7.14 9.34
C PHE A 85 -7.53 -8.26 9.91
N VAL A 86 -8.41 -7.92 10.85
CA VAL A 86 -9.35 -8.89 11.43
C VAL A 86 -10.30 -9.42 10.35
N ARG A 87 -10.79 -8.55 9.46
CA ARG A 87 -11.69 -8.93 8.36
C ARG A 87 -11.01 -9.90 7.39
N LEU A 88 -9.79 -9.58 6.94
CA LEU A 88 -9.01 -10.42 6.04
C LEU A 88 -8.65 -11.74 6.69
N ARG A 89 -8.19 -11.73 7.96
CA ARG A 89 -7.92 -12.94 8.73
C ARG A 89 -9.14 -13.85 8.75
N ASN A 90 -10.31 -13.31 9.10
CA ASN A 90 -11.52 -14.12 9.18
C ASN A 90 -11.91 -14.69 7.82
N TRP A 91 -11.78 -13.92 6.73
CA TRP A 91 -12.01 -14.43 5.38
C TRP A 91 -11.06 -15.60 5.08
N PHE A 92 -9.74 -15.40 5.21
CA PHE A 92 -8.76 -16.46 4.97
C PHE A 92 -8.97 -17.73 5.80
N LEU A 93 -9.40 -17.60 7.05
CA LEU A 93 -9.59 -18.75 7.96
C LEU A 93 -10.94 -19.45 7.78
N LEU A 94 -11.94 -18.81 7.15
CA LEU A 94 -13.32 -19.33 7.08
C LEU A 94 -13.76 -19.66 5.66
N THR A 95 -13.03 -19.22 4.63
CA THR A 95 -13.39 -19.42 3.22
C THR A 95 -12.27 -20.12 2.44
N GLU A 96 -11.90 -21.33 2.86
CA GLU A 96 -10.84 -22.13 2.21
C GLU A 96 -11.12 -22.36 0.72
N SER A 97 -12.37 -22.63 0.34
CA SER A 97 -12.76 -22.84 -1.06
C SER A 97 -12.63 -21.58 -1.93
N GLU A 98 -12.83 -20.39 -1.36
CA GLU A 98 -12.68 -19.12 -2.08
C GLU A 98 -11.23 -18.65 -2.12
N SER A 99 -10.51 -18.83 -1.00
CA SER A 99 -9.12 -18.38 -0.86
C SER A 99 -8.13 -19.34 -1.53
N GLY A 100 -8.45 -20.64 -1.64
CA GLY A 100 -7.55 -21.68 -2.13
C GLY A 100 -6.41 -22.01 -1.14
N LEU A 101 -6.61 -21.66 0.13
CA LEU A 101 -5.65 -21.82 1.22
C LEU A 101 -6.29 -22.64 2.33
N ASP A 102 -5.50 -23.53 2.93
CA ASP A 102 -5.86 -24.27 4.14
C ASP A 102 -5.65 -23.36 5.35
N GLY A 103 -6.64 -22.48 5.58
CA GLY A 103 -6.74 -21.48 6.64
C GLY A 103 -5.48 -21.19 7.42
N SER A 104 -5.39 -21.74 8.64
CA SER A 104 -4.28 -21.46 9.55
C SER A 104 -2.96 -22.10 9.11
N ASP A 105 -3.02 -23.09 8.21
CA ASP A 105 -1.86 -23.80 7.74
C ASP A 105 -1.08 -23.10 6.64
N ASP A 106 -1.75 -22.26 5.87
CA ASP A 106 -1.11 -21.46 4.82
C ASP A 106 -0.90 -20.00 5.18
N VAL A 107 -1.60 -19.48 6.19
CA VAL A 107 -1.63 -18.05 6.50
C VAL A 107 -0.92 -17.75 7.82
N ALA A 108 0.17 -16.99 7.75
CA ALA A 108 0.85 -16.40 8.90
C ALA A 108 0.15 -15.11 9.33
N LEU A 109 -0.04 -14.93 10.64
CA LEU A 109 -0.68 -13.73 11.20
C LEU A 109 0.31 -12.96 12.08
N LEU A 110 0.72 -11.78 11.62
CA LEU A 110 1.68 -10.94 12.31
C LEU A 110 1.12 -9.53 12.55
N SER A 111 0.64 -9.30 13.77
CA SER A 111 0.18 -8.01 14.27
C SER A 111 0.97 -7.55 15.48
N GLU A 112 0.69 -6.34 15.93
CA GLU A 112 1.24 -5.73 17.14
C GLU A 112 0.84 -6.50 18.42
N TYR A 113 -0.20 -7.32 18.36
CA TYR A 113 -0.70 -8.09 19.50
C TYR A 113 -0.01 -9.46 19.65
N ASN A 114 0.82 -9.87 18.68
CA ASN A 114 1.57 -11.12 18.81
C ASN A 114 2.61 -11.01 19.94
N THR A 115 2.69 -12.04 20.78
CA THR A 115 3.83 -12.20 21.69
C THR A 115 5.12 -12.40 20.90
N LYS A 116 6.28 -12.08 21.49
CA LYS A 116 7.59 -12.28 20.85
C LYS A 116 7.76 -13.70 20.30
N LYS A 117 7.38 -14.72 21.09
CA LYS A 117 7.44 -16.13 20.72
C LYS A 117 6.51 -16.46 19.54
N SER A 118 5.26 -15.98 19.60
CA SER A 118 4.28 -16.18 18.51
C SER A 118 4.77 -15.52 17.22
N GLY A 119 5.14 -14.23 17.27
CA GLY A 119 5.63 -13.50 16.09
C GLY A 119 6.88 -14.13 15.49
N GLN A 120 7.82 -14.63 16.31
CA GLN A 120 8.99 -15.35 15.82
C GLN A 120 8.60 -16.65 15.08
N ARG A 121 7.64 -17.41 15.62
CA ARG A 121 7.16 -18.65 15.01
C ARG A 121 6.52 -18.39 13.64
N GLU A 122 5.62 -17.41 13.56
CA GLU A 122 4.95 -17.07 12.28
C GLU A 122 5.97 -16.65 11.21
N ARG A 123 6.97 -15.83 11.57
CA ARG A 123 8.06 -15.45 10.66
C ARG A 123 8.91 -16.65 10.24
N ALA A 124 9.21 -17.57 11.15
CA ALA A 124 10.00 -18.76 10.84
C ALA A 124 9.25 -19.69 9.88
N HIS A 125 7.95 -19.89 10.07
CA HIS A 125 7.14 -20.72 9.17
C HIS A 125 6.98 -20.10 7.79
N PHE A 126 6.78 -18.78 7.71
CA PHE A 126 6.75 -18.06 6.44
C PHE A 126 8.10 -18.13 5.70
N ALA A 127 9.21 -17.89 6.39
CA ALA A 127 10.55 -17.99 5.80
C ALA A 127 10.89 -19.40 5.30
N ALA A 128 10.32 -20.44 5.93
CA ALA A 128 10.47 -21.82 5.51
C ALA A 128 9.49 -22.24 4.38
N GLY A 129 8.64 -21.34 3.90
CA GLY A 129 7.62 -21.62 2.88
C GLY A 129 6.43 -22.44 3.38
N ARG A 130 6.31 -22.69 4.69
CA ARG A 130 5.18 -23.42 5.28
C ARG A 130 3.92 -22.58 5.33
N ARG A 131 4.06 -21.27 5.54
CA ARG A 131 2.98 -20.30 5.36
C ARG A 131 3.21 -19.58 4.03
N ARG A 132 2.30 -19.75 3.09
CA ARG A 132 2.39 -19.15 1.74
C ARG A 132 2.08 -17.65 1.78
N VAL A 133 1.22 -17.22 2.69
CA VAL A 133 0.77 -15.83 2.82
C VAL A 133 1.03 -15.33 4.24
N MET A 134 1.41 -14.07 4.38
CA MET A 134 1.50 -13.40 5.68
C MET A 134 0.65 -12.14 5.70
N LEU A 135 -0.27 -12.05 6.67
CA LEU A 135 -0.95 -10.79 7.00
C LEU A 135 -0.09 -10.02 7.99
N TYR A 136 0.24 -8.78 7.65
CA TYR A 136 1.14 -7.95 8.44
C TYR A 136 0.55 -6.55 8.67
N THR A 137 0.39 -6.16 9.94
CA THR A 137 -0.16 -4.82 10.25
C THR A 137 0.93 -3.75 10.17
N GLU A 138 0.55 -2.55 9.71
CA GLU A 138 1.47 -1.39 9.72
C GLU A 138 1.92 -1.04 11.14
N ARG A 139 1.03 -1.19 12.14
CA ARG A 139 1.37 -1.02 13.56
C ARG A 139 2.45 -1.99 14.04
N ALA A 140 2.44 -3.24 13.60
CA ALA A 140 3.53 -4.18 13.89
C ALA A 140 4.86 -3.74 13.25
N HIS A 141 4.80 -3.11 12.08
CA HIS A 141 5.97 -2.53 11.43
C HIS A 141 6.51 -1.34 12.21
N PHE A 142 5.65 -0.42 12.66
CA PHE A 142 6.01 0.71 13.51
C PHE A 142 6.78 0.27 14.78
N TYR A 143 6.26 -0.73 15.51
CA TYR A 143 6.86 -1.14 16.79
C TYR A 143 8.13 -1.97 16.63
N TYR A 144 8.20 -2.84 15.62
CA TYR A 144 9.21 -3.89 15.59
C TYR A 144 10.13 -3.88 14.38
N ARG A 145 9.74 -3.22 13.27
CA ARG A 145 10.48 -3.21 12.00
C ARG A 145 11.03 -4.59 11.65
N TYR A 146 10.16 -5.59 11.68
CA TYR A 146 10.60 -6.97 11.51
C TYR A 146 11.28 -7.16 10.16
N TYR A 147 12.47 -7.74 10.19
CA TYR A 147 13.09 -8.27 8.99
C TYR A 147 12.45 -9.61 8.64
N ILE A 148 11.52 -9.59 7.67
CA ILE A 148 10.75 -10.75 7.24
C ILE A 148 11.46 -11.39 6.04
N LYS A 149 11.92 -12.63 6.21
CA LYS A 149 12.56 -13.41 5.14
C LYS A 149 11.52 -14.17 4.33
N GLY A 150 11.84 -14.45 3.06
CA GLY A 150 10.98 -15.25 2.17
C GLY A 150 9.90 -14.46 1.44
N VAL A 151 9.92 -13.12 1.53
CA VAL A 151 8.99 -12.26 0.77
C VAL A 151 9.38 -12.29 -0.71
N LYS A 152 8.42 -12.64 -1.57
CA LYS A 152 8.57 -12.67 -3.04
C LYS A 152 7.67 -11.66 -3.75
N ASP A 153 6.50 -11.40 -3.17
CA ASP A 153 5.55 -10.39 -3.61
C ASP A 153 4.99 -9.63 -2.40
N VAL A 154 4.71 -8.35 -2.59
CA VAL A 154 4.07 -7.50 -1.57
C VAL A 154 2.75 -6.99 -2.11
N LEU A 155 1.71 -7.06 -1.27
CA LEU A 155 0.43 -6.42 -1.49
C LEU A 155 0.14 -5.44 -0.35
N PHE A 156 0.09 -4.15 -0.65
CA PHE A 156 -0.45 -3.14 0.24
C PHE A 156 -1.98 -3.11 0.06
N TYR A 157 -2.71 -3.57 1.08
CA TYR A 157 -4.17 -3.59 1.07
C TYR A 157 -4.80 -2.19 0.99
N ALA A 158 -4.06 -1.19 1.48
CA ALA A 158 -4.29 0.23 1.26
C ALA A 158 -2.93 0.94 1.26
N PRO A 159 -2.81 2.18 0.75
CA PRO A 159 -1.56 2.92 0.83
C PRO A 159 -1.14 3.09 2.29
N PRO A 160 0.14 2.88 2.66
CA PRO A 160 0.60 3.04 4.04
C PRO A 160 0.30 4.43 4.60
N GLU A 161 -0.05 4.52 5.89
CA GLU A 161 -0.23 5.81 6.55
C GLU A 161 1.10 6.59 6.57
N HIS A 162 2.20 5.88 6.82
CA HIS A 162 3.55 6.43 6.81
C HIS A 162 4.28 6.03 5.53
N ALA A 163 4.48 7.01 4.63
CA ALA A 163 4.99 6.72 3.29
C ALA A 163 6.38 6.05 3.27
N HIS A 164 7.27 6.34 4.24
CA HIS A 164 8.60 5.72 4.29
C HIS A 164 8.55 4.20 4.51
N TYR A 165 7.48 3.67 5.12
CA TYR A 165 7.30 2.22 5.29
C TYR A 165 7.11 1.49 3.97
N TYR A 166 6.59 2.17 2.95
CA TYR A 166 6.49 1.59 1.62
C TYR A 166 7.86 1.13 1.12
N ASN A 167 8.86 2.01 1.19
CA ASN A 167 10.21 1.72 0.74
C ASN A 167 10.87 0.64 1.62
N GLU A 168 10.72 0.72 2.95
CA GLU A 168 11.24 -0.28 3.88
C GLU A 168 10.72 -1.69 3.58
N ILE A 169 9.42 -1.80 3.26
CA ILE A 169 8.76 -3.07 2.96
C ILE A 169 9.10 -3.56 1.55
N VAL A 170 9.10 -2.68 0.55
CA VAL A 170 9.48 -3.04 -0.83
C VAL A 170 10.94 -3.53 -0.87
N ASN A 171 11.82 -2.98 -0.03
CA ASN A 171 13.19 -3.44 0.11
C ASN A 171 13.30 -4.90 0.63
N LEU A 172 12.24 -5.48 1.22
CA LEU A 172 12.23 -6.89 1.60
C LEU A 172 12.23 -7.83 0.38
N LEU A 173 11.70 -7.39 -0.77
CA LEU A 173 11.61 -8.19 -2.01
C LEU A 173 12.99 -8.51 -2.63
N GLY A 174 13.99 -7.67 -2.36
CA GLY A 174 15.37 -7.87 -2.85
C GLY A 174 16.29 -8.59 -1.87
N ALA A 175 15.87 -8.76 -0.61
CA ALA A 175 16.74 -9.27 0.45
C ALA A 175 16.85 -10.81 0.46
N ALA A 176 16.03 -11.51 -0.32
CA ALA A 176 15.92 -12.97 -0.31
C ALA A 176 16.80 -13.70 -1.35
N GLY A 177 17.64 -12.98 -2.12
CA GLY A 177 18.45 -13.59 -3.18
C GLY A 177 17.64 -14.08 -4.39
N THR A 178 16.33 -13.82 -4.40
CA THR A 178 15.45 -13.97 -5.56
C THR A 178 15.82 -12.91 -6.60
N THR A 179 15.93 -13.32 -7.86
CA THR A 179 16.10 -12.37 -8.97
C THR A 179 14.96 -11.38 -8.92
N ALA A 180 15.26 -10.12 -8.58
CA ALA A 180 14.29 -9.04 -8.43
C ALA A 180 13.42 -8.82 -9.69
N SER A 181 13.82 -9.40 -10.84
CA SER A 181 13.16 -9.29 -12.14
C SER A 181 11.68 -9.72 -12.17
N HIS A 182 11.21 -10.51 -11.21
CA HIS A 182 9.80 -10.95 -11.15
C HIS A 182 9.03 -10.47 -9.92
N ALA A 183 9.69 -9.77 -8.98
CA ALA A 183 9.05 -9.29 -7.78
C ALA A 183 8.02 -8.19 -8.10
N THR A 184 6.85 -8.27 -7.49
CA THR A 184 5.81 -7.25 -7.61
C THR A 184 5.45 -6.63 -6.27
N ALA A 185 5.22 -5.31 -6.28
CA ALA A 185 4.66 -4.56 -5.17
C ALA A 185 3.34 -3.94 -5.63
N THR A 186 2.22 -4.52 -5.22
CA THR A 186 0.88 -4.05 -5.61
C THR A 186 0.27 -3.21 -4.49
N THR A 187 -0.30 -2.06 -4.81
CA THR A 187 -1.01 -1.18 -3.86
C THR A 187 -2.44 -0.99 -4.32
N ILE A 188 -3.39 -1.37 -3.48
CA ILE A 188 -4.81 -1.07 -3.72
C ILE A 188 -5.11 0.32 -3.20
N PHE A 189 -5.89 1.12 -3.93
CA PHE A 189 -6.34 2.42 -3.46
C PHE A 189 -7.71 2.78 -3.99
N GLY A 190 -8.44 3.63 -3.26
CA GLY A 190 -9.73 4.15 -3.64
C GLY A 190 -9.79 5.66 -3.61
N LYS A 191 -10.96 6.20 -3.92
CA LYS A 191 -11.25 7.65 -3.91
C LYS A 191 -10.85 8.33 -2.60
N PHE A 192 -11.11 7.66 -1.48
CA PHE A 192 -10.90 8.20 -0.13
C PHE A 192 -9.46 8.06 0.39
N ASP A 193 -8.57 7.40 -0.36
CA ASP A 193 -7.17 7.21 0.02
C ASP A 193 -6.26 8.34 -0.50
N PHE A 194 -6.82 9.49 -0.89
CA PHE A 194 -6.07 10.58 -1.54
C PHE A 194 -4.86 11.05 -0.74
N LEU A 195 -5.01 11.24 0.58
CA LEU A 195 -3.93 11.75 1.43
C LEU A 195 -2.75 10.78 1.54
N PRO A 196 -2.92 9.50 1.94
CA PRO A 196 -1.80 8.57 1.98
C PRO A 196 -1.23 8.29 0.59
N LEU A 197 -2.07 8.24 -0.47
CA LEU A 197 -1.62 8.11 -1.85
C LEU A 197 -0.74 9.28 -2.30
N GLN A 198 -1.11 10.52 -1.96
CA GLN A 198 -0.33 11.71 -2.24
C GLN A 198 1.06 11.65 -1.60
N ARG A 199 1.18 11.15 -0.36
CA ARG A 199 2.49 10.99 0.30
C ARG A 199 3.35 9.95 -0.41
N LEU A 200 2.72 8.97 -1.05
CA LEU A 200 3.42 7.91 -1.74
C LEU A 200 3.91 8.33 -3.13
N VAL A 201 3.02 8.84 -3.98
CA VAL A 201 3.33 9.14 -5.40
C VAL A 201 3.56 10.63 -5.69
N GLY A 202 3.24 11.52 -4.73
CA GLY A 202 3.25 12.97 -4.90
C GLY A 202 1.93 13.54 -5.43
N VAL A 203 1.73 14.84 -5.26
CA VAL A 203 0.46 15.54 -5.56
C VAL A 203 0.01 15.39 -7.01
N SER A 204 0.92 15.62 -7.96
CA SER A 204 0.58 15.62 -9.39
C SER A 204 0.20 14.23 -9.89
N ARG A 205 0.89 13.19 -9.39
CA ARG A 205 0.63 11.80 -9.76
C ARG A 205 -0.65 11.29 -9.08
N SER A 206 -0.91 11.63 -7.81
CA SER A 206 -2.10 11.17 -7.11
C SER A 206 -3.39 11.67 -7.76
N LYS A 207 -3.42 12.94 -8.20
CA LYS A 207 -4.54 13.49 -8.99
C LYS A 207 -4.78 12.70 -10.27
N ARG A 208 -3.71 12.37 -11.01
CA ARG A 208 -3.82 11.57 -12.24
C ARG A 208 -4.37 10.17 -11.95
N LEU A 209 -3.87 9.50 -10.92
CA LEU A 209 -4.34 8.16 -10.52
C LEU A 209 -5.84 8.14 -10.19
N LEU A 210 -6.38 9.23 -9.62
CA LEU A 210 -7.79 9.31 -9.25
C LEU A 210 -8.71 9.82 -10.37
N MET A 211 -8.20 10.68 -11.26
CA MET A 211 -9.02 11.33 -12.30
C MET A 211 -9.05 10.58 -13.63
N THR A 212 -8.06 9.71 -13.89
CA THR A 212 -8.01 8.93 -15.15
C THR A 212 -9.22 8.02 -15.24
N LYS A 213 -9.92 8.02 -16.38
CA LYS A 213 -11.11 7.17 -16.59
C LYS A 213 -10.82 5.91 -17.41
N ASP A 214 -9.69 5.89 -18.12
CA ASP A 214 -9.40 4.86 -19.12
C ASP A 214 -8.73 3.61 -18.55
N THR A 215 -8.17 3.71 -17.34
CA THR A 215 -7.54 2.58 -16.65
C THR A 215 -7.69 2.70 -15.13
N ASP A 216 -7.82 1.54 -14.48
CA ASP A 216 -7.77 1.39 -13.03
C ASP A 216 -6.41 0.85 -12.55
N THR A 217 -5.57 0.36 -13.47
CA THR A 217 -4.24 -0.17 -13.16
C THR A 217 -3.16 0.78 -13.66
N PHE A 218 -2.20 1.10 -12.77
CA PHE A 218 -1.08 1.98 -13.06
C PHE A 218 0.23 1.29 -12.65
N VAL A 219 1.26 1.43 -13.48
CA VAL A 219 2.55 0.75 -13.27
C VAL A 219 3.67 1.78 -13.14
N PHE A 220 4.50 1.59 -12.12
CA PHE A 220 5.73 2.34 -11.87
C PHE A 220 6.93 1.37 -11.84
N PHE A 221 8.09 1.88 -12.21
CA PHE A 221 9.38 1.16 -12.24
C PHE A 221 10.40 1.91 -11.40
#